data_AF-A0A2A6NU35-F1
#
_entry.id   AF-A0A2A6NU35-F1
#
_cell.length_a   1.000
_cell.length_b   1.000
_cell.length_c   1.000
_cell.angle_alpha   90.00
_cell.angle_beta   90.00
_cell.angle_gamma   90.00
#
_symmetry.space_group_name_H-M   'P 1'
#
loop_
_entity.id
_entity.type
_entity.pdbx_description
1 polymer ?
#
loop_
_entity_poly.entity_id
_entity_poly.type
_entity_poly.pdbx_seq_one_letter_code
_entity_poly.pdbx_strand_id
1 'polypeptide(L)'
;MRFRLAFVVVSMAALLVDPIAAMSQDMLRSVDLDSLDMTTSEMTRAEVDTLLKMAPQGDRHTVDLEAKRLSRLDLSGLDFSGGNLHLVKFNRSNLRAARFDRAILNQAWLIDADLTGASFVKASLLGTQMQRAKLGGADLSDARITADLSGASLIGAKLAGADLSADMRNQSMGLMRGVLKSADLRNADLSGANLARADLEFAQLQNANLANCNLNKADLAGADLSGANLAGADLTETDLASAVLPSATALAEARNLDKARNLNLARRPN
;
A
#
# COMPACT_ATOMS: atom_id res chain seq x y z
N MET A 1 69.00 12.23 -40.04
CA MET A 1 67.74 12.91 -39.66
C MET A 1 66.96 11.93 -38.78
N ARG A 2 66.91 12.09 -37.45
CA ARG A 2 65.91 12.89 -36.69
C ARG A 2 64.48 12.48 -37.11
N PHE A 3 63.55 11.93 -36.29
CA PHE A 3 63.23 12.17 -34.87
C PHE A 3 62.21 11.13 -34.33
N ARG A 4 62.36 10.81 -33.04
CA ARG A 4 61.37 10.64 -31.93
C ARG A 4 60.28 9.54 -31.94
N LEU A 5 60.52 8.60 -31.01
CA LEU A 5 59.56 7.85 -30.19
C LEU A 5 58.50 8.78 -29.56
N ALA A 6 57.23 8.41 -29.66
CA ALA A 6 56.14 9.00 -28.87
C ALA A 6 55.48 7.89 -28.05
N PHE A 7 55.75 7.88 -26.74
CA PHE A 7 55.00 7.14 -25.74
C PHE A 7 53.68 7.87 -25.51
N VAL A 8 52.56 7.22 -25.82
CA VAL A 8 51.23 7.68 -25.43
C VAL A 8 50.83 6.88 -24.20
N VAL A 9 50.99 7.50 -23.04
CA VAL A 9 50.34 7.08 -21.79
C VAL A 9 48.93 7.67 -21.84
N VAL A 10 47.91 6.85 -22.06
CA VAL A 10 46.51 7.24 -21.82
C VAL A 10 46.08 6.59 -20.53
N SER A 11 45.89 7.45 -19.53
CA SER A 11 45.41 7.13 -18.19
C SER A 11 44.07 6.39 -18.25
N MET A 12 43.98 5.24 -17.58
CA MET A 12 42.71 4.63 -17.19
C MET A 12 42.01 5.55 -16.19
N ALA A 13 41.07 6.34 -16.68
CA ALA A 13 40.09 7.00 -15.82
C ALA A 13 39.15 5.93 -15.27
N ALA A 14 39.24 5.65 -13.97
CA ALA A 14 38.25 4.86 -13.25
C ALA A 14 36.94 5.67 -13.22
N LEU A 15 36.01 5.34 -14.11
CA LEU A 15 34.62 5.78 -14.02
C LEU A 15 33.99 5.06 -12.82
N LEU A 16 33.96 5.75 -11.69
CA LEU A 16 32.99 5.50 -10.62
C LEU A 16 31.61 5.77 -11.21
N VAL A 17 30.97 4.73 -11.75
CA VAL A 17 29.56 4.77 -12.09
C VAL A 17 28.82 4.59 -10.77
N ASP A 18 28.06 5.62 -10.41
CA ASP A 18 27.21 5.67 -9.22
C ASP A 18 26.39 4.38 -9.06
N PRO A 19 26.21 3.87 -7.83
CA PRO A 19 25.31 2.75 -7.60
C PRO A 19 23.91 3.21 -8.04
N ILE A 20 23.37 2.51 -9.04
CA ILE A 20 22.00 2.62 -9.50
C ILE A 20 21.11 2.56 -8.25
N ALA A 21 20.66 3.73 -7.80
CA ALA A 21 19.55 3.83 -6.87
C ALA A 21 18.41 3.09 -7.57
N ALA A 22 17.89 2.05 -6.90
CA ALA A 22 16.74 1.30 -7.38
C ALA A 22 15.61 2.29 -7.64
N MET A 23 15.47 2.69 -8.91
CA MET A 23 14.31 3.42 -9.37
C MET A 23 13.15 2.47 -9.17
N SER A 24 12.34 2.71 -8.13
CA SER A 24 10.98 2.19 -8.16
C SER A 24 10.40 2.69 -9.47
N GLN A 25 10.18 1.77 -10.40
CA GLN A 25 9.40 2.06 -11.58
C GLN A 25 8.02 2.43 -11.05
N ASP A 26 7.78 3.73 -10.98
CA ASP A 26 6.46 4.28 -10.75
C ASP A 26 5.59 3.77 -11.90
N MET A 27 4.86 2.69 -11.62
CA MET A 27 4.12 1.86 -12.57
C MET A 27 3.09 2.68 -13.36
N LEU A 28 2.75 3.87 -12.88
CA LEU A 28 1.79 4.79 -13.50
C LEU A 28 2.40 5.82 -14.44
N ARG A 29 3.73 6.02 -14.48
CA ARG A 29 4.35 7.10 -15.29
C ARG A 29 4.01 7.06 -16.76
N SER A 30 3.77 5.87 -17.30
CA SER A 30 3.46 5.65 -18.71
C SER A 30 1.98 5.34 -18.96
N VAL A 31 1.12 5.46 -17.94
CA VAL A 31 -0.30 5.15 -18.02
C VAL A 31 -1.10 6.45 -18.14
N ASP A 32 -1.88 6.58 -19.20
CA ASP A 32 -2.86 7.65 -19.34
C ASP A 32 -4.11 7.36 -18.48
N LEU A 33 -4.13 7.95 -17.28
CA LEU A 33 -5.23 7.82 -16.31
C LEU A 33 -6.53 8.51 -16.76
N ASP A 34 -6.50 9.35 -17.79
CA ASP A 34 -7.67 10.04 -18.33
C ASP A 34 -8.20 9.41 -19.63
N SER A 35 -7.56 8.33 -20.10
CA SER A 35 -8.04 7.52 -21.21
C SER A 35 -9.46 6.96 -20.96
N LEU A 36 -10.19 6.66 -22.05
CA LEU A 36 -11.53 6.08 -21.97
C LEU A 36 -11.53 4.76 -21.20
N ASP A 37 -10.49 3.95 -21.33
CA ASP A 37 -10.34 2.69 -20.61
C ASP A 37 -10.32 2.90 -19.08
N MET A 38 -9.71 3.98 -18.61
CA MET A 38 -9.58 4.28 -17.18
C MET A 38 -10.78 5.03 -16.60
N THR A 39 -11.54 5.73 -17.44
CA THR A 39 -12.54 6.72 -17.00
C THR A 39 -13.99 6.37 -17.32
N THR A 40 -14.24 5.41 -18.20
CA THR A 40 -15.61 5.02 -18.57
C THR A 40 -16.10 3.81 -17.78
N SER A 41 -17.41 3.59 -17.83
CA SER A 41 -18.00 2.33 -17.41
C SER A 41 -18.72 1.65 -18.58
N GLU A 42 -18.62 0.32 -18.64
CA GLU A 42 -19.36 -0.51 -19.59
C GLU A 42 -20.67 -1.06 -19.02
N MET A 43 -21.01 -0.71 -17.78
CA MET A 43 -22.24 -1.13 -17.11
C MET A 43 -22.85 0.05 -16.37
N THR A 44 -24.14 -0.04 -16.11
CA THR A 44 -24.84 0.83 -15.17
C THR A 44 -24.82 0.23 -13.77
N ARG A 45 -25.05 1.05 -12.73
CA ARG A 45 -25.24 0.56 -11.35
C ARG A 45 -26.29 -0.56 -11.29
N ALA A 46 -27.41 -0.40 -11.99
CA ALA A 46 -28.52 -1.35 -11.97
C ALA A 46 -28.13 -2.71 -12.56
N GLU A 47 -27.33 -2.73 -13.63
CA GLU A 47 -26.83 -3.96 -14.23
C GLU A 47 -25.83 -4.66 -13.30
N VAL A 48 -24.92 -3.91 -12.66
CA VAL A 48 -24.00 -4.47 -11.65
C VAL A 48 -24.78 -5.08 -10.49
N ASP A 49 -25.72 -4.35 -9.90
CA ASP A 49 -26.55 -4.83 -8.78
C ASP A 49 -27.35 -6.09 -9.16
N THR A 50 -27.86 -6.15 -10.40
CA THR A 50 -28.55 -7.33 -10.92
C THR A 50 -27.60 -8.53 -11.00
N LEU A 51 -26.39 -8.36 -11.54
CA LEU A 51 -25.39 -9.44 -11.60
C LEU A 51 -25.03 -9.96 -10.20
N LEU A 52 -24.82 -9.06 -9.24
CA LEU A 52 -24.49 -9.43 -7.86
C LEU A 52 -25.60 -10.26 -7.21
N LYS A 53 -26.87 -9.94 -7.47
CA LYS A 53 -28.03 -10.68 -6.96
C LYS A 53 -28.24 -12.04 -7.63
N MET A 54 -27.78 -12.19 -8.87
CA MET A 54 -27.89 -13.44 -9.63
C MET A 54 -26.76 -14.44 -9.32
N ALA A 55 -25.67 -13.99 -8.69
CA ALA A 55 -24.55 -14.86 -8.33
C ALA A 55 -25.01 -15.97 -7.37
N PRO A 56 -24.48 -17.21 -7.52
CA PRO A 56 -24.86 -18.33 -6.66
C PRO A 56 -24.69 -17.99 -5.19
N GLN A 57 -25.77 -18.14 -4.43
CA GLN A 57 -25.80 -17.95 -2.99
C GLN A 57 -25.18 -19.19 -2.32
N GLY A 58 -23.90 -19.09 -1.96
CA GLY A 58 -23.13 -20.06 -1.18
C GLY A 58 -22.04 -19.36 -0.37
N ASP A 59 -21.18 -20.10 0.32
CA ASP A 59 -20.14 -19.54 1.23
C ASP A 59 -19.19 -18.52 0.56
N ARG A 60 -19.17 -18.46 -0.78
CA ARG A 60 -18.50 -17.43 -1.59
C ARG A 60 -19.48 -16.91 -2.64
N HIS A 61 -19.90 -15.64 -2.58
CA HIS A 61 -20.65 -15.01 -3.67
C HIS A 61 -19.69 -14.74 -4.82
N THR A 62 -19.56 -15.66 -5.77
CA THR A 62 -18.60 -15.53 -6.86
C THR A 62 -19.24 -14.84 -8.06
N VAL A 63 -19.48 -13.52 -7.96
CA VAL A 63 -19.66 -12.71 -9.18
C VAL A 63 -18.33 -12.70 -9.95
N ASP A 64 -18.37 -12.74 -11.28
CA ASP A 64 -17.19 -12.51 -12.11
C ASP A 64 -17.31 -11.16 -12.82
N LEU A 65 -16.49 -10.20 -12.40
CA LEU A 65 -16.34 -8.88 -13.00
C LEU A 65 -14.88 -8.64 -13.40
N GLU A 66 -14.15 -9.70 -13.75
CA GLU A 66 -12.78 -9.59 -14.22
C GLU A 66 -12.66 -8.60 -15.38
N ALA A 67 -11.66 -7.71 -15.25
CA ALA A 67 -11.32 -6.67 -16.21
C ALA A 67 -12.46 -5.68 -16.58
N LYS A 68 -13.60 -5.70 -15.85
CA LYS A 68 -14.72 -4.81 -16.12
C LYS A 68 -14.35 -3.36 -15.85
N ARG A 69 -14.84 -2.47 -16.73
CA ARG A 69 -14.73 -1.02 -16.56
C ARG A 69 -15.96 -0.52 -15.83
N LEU A 70 -15.76 -0.14 -14.57
CA LEU A 70 -16.80 0.28 -13.63
C LEU A 70 -16.44 1.63 -12.99
N SER A 71 -15.57 2.40 -13.63
CA SER A 71 -15.10 3.71 -13.16
C SER A 71 -16.22 4.75 -13.13
N ARG A 72 -16.14 5.69 -12.19
CA ARG A 72 -17.08 6.82 -12.02
C ARG A 72 -18.54 6.42 -11.76
N LEU A 73 -18.79 5.17 -11.38
CA LEU A 73 -20.13 4.73 -10.98
C LEU A 73 -20.39 5.00 -9.51
N ASP A 74 -21.66 5.18 -9.16
CA ASP A 74 -22.12 4.96 -7.79
C ASP A 74 -22.44 3.48 -7.60
N LEU A 75 -21.60 2.82 -6.82
CA LEU A 75 -21.67 1.42 -6.42
C LEU A 75 -21.70 1.27 -4.88
N SER A 76 -22.03 2.36 -4.18
CA SER A 76 -22.13 2.38 -2.72
C SER A 76 -23.10 1.32 -2.19
N GLY A 77 -22.72 0.69 -1.08
CA GLY A 77 -23.52 -0.33 -0.38
C GLY A 77 -23.68 -1.67 -1.11
N LEU A 78 -23.13 -1.84 -2.32
CA LEU A 78 -23.23 -3.11 -3.04
C LEU A 78 -22.29 -4.16 -2.44
N ASP A 79 -22.69 -5.43 -2.55
CA ASP A 79 -21.95 -6.57 -2.00
C ASP A 79 -21.23 -7.35 -3.10
N PHE A 80 -19.92 -7.15 -3.20
CA PHE A 80 -18.99 -7.85 -4.09
C PHE A 80 -18.21 -8.98 -3.39
N SER A 81 -18.60 -9.34 -2.15
CA SER A 81 -17.84 -10.28 -1.31
C SER A 81 -17.61 -11.62 -2.01
N GLY A 82 -16.38 -12.12 -2.05
CA GLY A 82 -16.06 -13.40 -2.71
C GLY A 82 -16.01 -13.35 -4.25
N GLY A 83 -16.28 -12.18 -4.85
CA GLY A 83 -16.24 -12.00 -6.30
C GLY A 83 -14.84 -12.06 -6.88
N ASN A 84 -14.75 -12.50 -8.14
CA ASN A 84 -13.58 -12.28 -8.99
C ASN A 84 -13.65 -10.86 -9.55
N LEU A 85 -12.75 -10.00 -9.06
CA LEU A 85 -12.61 -8.60 -9.43
C LEU A 85 -11.19 -8.32 -9.96
N HIS A 86 -10.50 -9.36 -10.44
CA HIS A 86 -9.14 -9.23 -10.98
C HIS A 86 -9.16 -8.21 -12.13
N LEU A 87 -8.23 -7.24 -12.13
CA LEU A 87 -8.10 -6.19 -13.16
C LEU A 87 -9.31 -5.25 -13.30
N VAL A 88 -10.31 -5.34 -12.42
CA VAL A 88 -11.47 -4.44 -12.48
C VAL A 88 -11.04 -2.99 -12.31
N LYS A 89 -11.71 -2.07 -13.00
CA LYS A 89 -11.48 -0.63 -12.88
C LYS A 89 -12.65 0.04 -12.19
N PHE A 90 -12.39 0.61 -11.02
CA PHE A 90 -13.30 1.41 -10.19
C PHE A 90 -12.80 2.84 -9.98
N ASN A 91 -11.90 3.35 -10.82
CA ASN A 91 -11.31 4.68 -10.63
C ASN A 91 -12.39 5.76 -10.44
N ARG A 92 -12.21 6.62 -9.43
CA ARG A 92 -13.12 7.72 -9.10
C ARG A 92 -14.57 7.29 -8.85
N SER A 93 -14.82 6.03 -8.49
CA SER A 93 -16.17 5.51 -8.20
C SER A 93 -16.55 5.75 -6.74
N ASN A 94 -17.85 5.88 -6.48
CA ASN A 94 -18.40 5.87 -5.12
C ASN A 94 -18.66 4.42 -4.72
N LEU A 95 -17.88 3.90 -3.77
CA LEU A 95 -17.93 2.55 -3.21
C LEU A 95 -18.11 2.59 -1.69
N ARG A 96 -18.67 3.68 -1.16
CA ARG A 96 -18.92 3.85 0.27
C ARG A 96 -19.75 2.70 0.80
N ALA A 97 -19.34 2.14 1.93
CA ALA A 97 -20.01 1.01 2.58
C ALA A 97 -20.22 -0.23 1.67
N ALA A 98 -19.55 -0.34 0.52
CA ALA A 98 -19.57 -1.55 -0.28
C ALA A 98 -18.81 -2.67 0.44
N ARG A 99 -19.16 -3.91 0.15
CA ARG A 99 -18.52 -5.09 0.74
C ARG A 99 -17.69 -5.82 -0.30
N PHE A 100 -16.48 -6.18 0.07
CA PHE A 100 -15.48 -6.88 -0.72
C PHE A 100 -14.89 -8.05 0.08
N ASP A 101 -15.59 -8.54 1.10
CA ASP A 101 -15.07 -9.55 2.00
C ASP A 101 -14.68 -10.80 1.21
N ARG A 102 -13.44 -11.25 1.35
CA ARG A 102 -12.90 -12.40 0.61
C ARG A 102 -12.91 -12.26 -0.92
N ALA A 103 -13.11 -11.04 -1.45
CA ALA A 103 -13.06 -10.79 -2.89
C ALA A 103 -11.61 -10.79 -3.41
N ILE A 104 -11.44 -11.05 -4.70
CA ILE A 104 -10.14 -11.07 -5.39
C ILE A 104 -10.02 -9.80 -6.22
N LEU A 105 -9.35 -8.77 -5.69
CA LEU A 105 -9.10 -7.48 -6.34
C LEU A 105 -7.67 -7.36 -6.87
N ASN A 106 -7.03 -8.48 -7.18
CA ASN A 106 -5.66 -8.48 -7.66
C ASN A 106 -5.56 -7.59 -8.91
N GLN A 107 -4.55 -6.72 -8.96
CA GLN A 107 -4.30 -5.79 -10.07
C GLN A 107 -5.49 -4.88 -10.43
N ALA A 108 -6.48 -4.74 -9.55
CA ALA A 108 -7.60 -3.83 -9.73
C ALA A 108 -7.16 -2.37 -9.59
N TRP A 109 -7.96 -1.47 -10.14
CA TRP A 109 -7.71 -0.03 -10.17
C TRP A 109 -8.82 0.71 -9.43
N LEU A 110 -8.49 1.31 -8.29
CA LEU A 110 -9.39 2.06 -7.41
C LEU A 110 -8.82 3.46 -7.12
N ILE A 111 -8.11 4.03 -8.09
CA ILE A 111 -7.45 5.34 -7.96
C ILE A 111 -8.53 6.41 -7.72
N ASP A 112 -8.33 7.25 -6.70
CA ASP A 112 -9.27 8.29 -6.29
C ASP A 112 -10.70 7.79 -5.96
N ALA A 113 -10.91 6.48 -5.70
CA ALA A 113 -12.22 5.94 -5.33
C ALA A 113 -12.61 6.33 -3.89
N ASP A 114 -13.91 6.49 -3.63
CA ASP A 114 -14.44 6.65 -2.27
C ASP A 114 -14.89 5.30 -1.71
N LEU A 115 -14.09 4.76 -0.80
CA LEU A 115 -14.25 3.48 -0.09
C LEU A 115 -14.54 3.70 1.40
N THR A 116 -15.03 4.88 1.78
CA THR A 116 -15.30 5.20 3.19
C THR A 116 -16.26 4.16 3.79
N GLY A 117 -15.85 3.54 4.90
CA GLY A 117 -16.62 2.49 5.58
C GLY A 117 -16.84 1.20 4.78
N ALA A 118 -16.15 1.02 3.64
CA ALA A 118 -16.20 -0.24 2.90
C ALA A 118 -15.54 -1.38 3.68
N SER A 119 -15.90 -2.61 3.38
CA SER A 119 -15.33 -3.81 4.00
C SER A 119 -14.53 -4.61 2.97
N PHE A 120 -13.34 -5.06 3.35
CA PHE A 120 -12.37 -5.84 2.58
C PHE A 120 -11.86 -7.01 3.43
N VAL A 121 -12.66 -7.49 4.39
CA VAL A 121 -12.19 -8.48 5.36
C VAL A 121 -11.74 -9.72 4.61
N LYS A 122 -10.47 -10.11 4.81
CA LYS A 122 -9.84 -11.26 4.13
C LYS A 122 -9.81 -11.16 2.60
N ALA A 123 -9.94 -9.97 2.02
CA ALA A 123 -9.80 -9.75 0.59
C ALA A 123 -8.35 -9.91 0.12
N SER A 124 -8.16 -10.20 -1.17
CA SER A 124 -6.86 -10.21 -1.83
C SER A 124 -6.69 -8.97 -2.68
N LEU A 125 -5.71 -8.14 -2.36
CA LEU A 125 -5.41 -6.85 -3.01
C LEU A 125 -3.99 -6.87 -3.59
N LEU A 126 -3.64 -7.94 -4.31
CA LEU A 126 -2.28 -8.13 -4.83
C LEU A 126 -2.05 -7.25 -6.07
N GLY A 127 -1.15 -6.26 -5.97
CA GLY A 127 -0.82 -5.35 -7.07
C GLY A 127 -1.91 -4.32 -7.36
N THR A 128 -2.88 -4.17 -6.46
CA THR A 128 -4.01 -3.24 -6.60
C THR A 128 -3.53 -1.79 -6.53
N GLN A 129 -4.07 -0.94 -7.39
CA GLN A 129 -3.78 0.50 -7.45
C GLN A 129 -4.87 1.25 -6.67
N MET A 130 -4.53 1.90 -5.57
CA MET A 130 -5.46 2.61 -4.67
C MET A 130 -4.94 4.00 -4.29
N GLN A 131 -4.10 4.59 -5.14
CA GLN A 131 -3.51 5.90 -4.87
C GLN A 131 -4.61 6.93 -4.65
N ARG A 132 -4.47 7.72 -3.58
CA ARG A 132 -5.41 8.78 -3.16
C ARG A 132 -6.86 8.31 -2.92
N ALA A 133 -7.10 7.01 -2.79
CA ALA A 133 -8.41 6.49 -2.41
C ALA A 133 -8.78 6.94 -0.98
N LYS A 134 -10.09 7.06 -0.71
CA LYS A 134 -10.63 7.40 0.61
C LYS A 134 -11.13 6.14 1.30
N LEU A 135 -10.43 5.65 2.30
CA LEU A 135 -10.74 4.46 3.09
C LEU A 135 -11.04 4.79 4.56
N GLY A 136 -11.52 6.01 4.86
CA GLY A 136 -11.84 6.40 6.23
C GLY A 136 -12.81 5.41 6.89
N GLY A 137 -12.43 4.83 8.03
CA GLY A 137 -13.22 3.83 8.74
C GLY A 137 -13.47 2.51 7.99
N ALA A 138 -12.78 2.25 6.87
CA ALA A 138 -12.90 0.98 6.15
C ALA A 138 -12.33 -0.18 6.98
N ASP A 139 -12.84 -1.38 6.75
CA ASP A 139 -12.39 -2.60 7.42
C ASP A 139 -11.61 -3.49 6.47
N LEU A 140 -10.28 -3.54 6.62
CA LEU A 140 -9.34 -4.37 5.87
C LEU A 140 -8.73 -5.46 6.76
N SER A 141 -9.41 -5.84 7.85
CA SER A 141 -8.89 -6.84 8.79
C SER A 141 -8.61 -8.18 8.08
N ASP A 142 -7.48 -8.79 8.42
CA ASP A 142 -6.98 -10.04 7.81
C ASP A 142 -6.82 -10.01 6.27
N ALA A 143 -6.88 -8.85 5.61
CA ALA A 143 -6.70 -8.77 4.16
C ALA A 143 -5.24 -8.95 3.75
N ARG A 144 -5.01 -9.45 2.53
CA ARG A 144 -3.69 -9.48 1.90
C ARG A 144 -3.53 -8.24 1.04
N ILE A 145 -2.66 -7.30 1.43
CA ILE A 145 -2.57 -5.96 0.84
C ILE A 145 -1.15 -5.68 0.32
N THR A 146 -0.84 -6.14 -0.89
CA THR A 146 0.32 -5.63 -1.64
C THR A 146 -0.14 -4.62 -2.68
N ALA A 147 -0.78 -3.57 -2.19
CA ALA A 147 -1.37 -2.51 -2.99
C ALA A 147 -0.56 -1.21 -2.90
N ASP A 148 -0.71 -0.35 -3.90
CA ASP A 148 -0.24 1.02 -3.84
C ASP A 148 -1.35 1.93 -3.29
N LEU A 149 -1.21 2.30 -2.02
CA LEU A 149 -2.06 3.20 -1.25
C LEU A 149 -1.39 4.59 -1.08
N SER A 150 -0.47 4.97 -1.98
CA SER A 150 0.23 6.26 -1.88
C SER A 150 -0.76 7.43 -1.83
N GLY A 151 -0.64 8.26 -0.79
CA GLY A 151 -1.52 9.39 -0.54
C GLY A 151 -2.99 9.04 -0.21
N ALA A 152 -3.31 7.76 0.02
CA ALA A 152 -4.65 7.35 0.42
C ALA A 152 -4.99 7.85 1.83
N SER A 153 -6.27 8.04 2.12
CA SER A 153 -6.76 8.39 3.46
C SER A 153 -7.36 7.16 4.13
N LEU A 154 -6.71 6.62 5.15
CA LEU A 154 -7.12 5.47 5.97
C LEU A 154 -7.45 5.88 7.42
N ILE A 155 -7.90 7.13 7.62
CA ILE A 155 -8.21 7.65 8.96
C ILE A 155 -9.21 6.72 9.67
N GLY A 156 -8.83 6.19 10.82
CA GLY A 156 -9.67 5.27 11.61
C GLY A 156 -9.99 3.94 10.93
N ALA A 157 -9.31 3.58 9.85
CA ALA A 157 -9.48 2.28 9.21
C ALA A 157 -9.00 1.14 10.12
N LYS A 158 -9.59 -0.05 9.94
CA LYS A 158 -9.18 -1.27 10.63
C LYS A 158 -8.34 -2.11 9.68
N LEU A 159 -7.14 -2.46 10.11
CA LEU A 159 -6.18 -3.30 9.40
C LEU A 159 -5.64 -4.37 10.36
N ALA A 160 -6.37 -4.69 11.43
CA ALA A 160 -5.94 -5.68 12.41
C ALA A 160 -5.68 -7.03 11.71
N GLY A 161 -4.51 -7.62 11.96
CA GLY A 161 -4.09 -8.88 11.34
C GLY A 161 -3.85 -8.83 9.82
N ALA A 162 -3.96 -7.68 9.15
CA ALA A 162 -3.72 -7.57 7.72
C ALA A 162 -2.26 -7.90 7.34
N ASP A 163 -2.06 -8.49 6.17
CA ASP A 163 -0.73 -8.83 5.65
C ASP A 163 -0.35 -7.90 4.50
N LEU A 164 0.50 -6.92 4.81
CA LEU A 164 1.08 -5.95 3.88
C LEU A 164 2.52 -6.28 3.51
N SER A 165 3.04 -7.42 3.97
CA SER A 165 4.44 -7.77 3.80
C SER A 165 4.81 -7.99 2.34
N ALA A 166 6.09 -7.81 2.03
CA ALA A 166 6.55 -8.05 0.67
C ALA A 166 6.39 -9.51 0.24
N ASP A 167 5.86 -9.73 -0.96
CA ASP A 167 5.91 -11.04 -1.62
C ASP A 167 7.28 -11.25 -2.27
N MET A 168 8.04 -12.19 -1.73
CA MET A 168 9.40 -12.50 -2.16
C MET A 168 9.47 -13.51 -3.31
N ARG A 169 8.35 -14.08 -3.76
CA ARG A 169 8.33 -15.21 -4.71
C ARG A 169 8.67 -14.81 -6.16
N ASN A 170 8.51 -13.54 -6.54
CA ASN A 170 8.66 -13.11 -7.94
C ASN A 170 9.45 -11.78 -8.11
N GLN A 171 10.73 -11.80 -7.74
CA GLN A 171 11.60 -10.62 -7.71
C GLN A 171 11.91 -9.99 -9.09
N SER A 172 11.74 -10.73 -10.19
CA SER A 172 12.12 -10.26 -11.54
C SER A 172 11.29 -9.07 -12.03
N MET A 173 10.06 -8.92 -11.53
CA MET A 173 9.14 -7.83 -11.86
C MET A 173 9.13 -6.71 -10.79
N GLY A 174 10.07 -6.75 -9.84
CA GLY A 174 10.11 -5.86 -8.69
C GLY A 174 9.43 -6.44 -7.45
N LEU A 175 9.62 -5.76 -6.31
CA LEU A 175 9.09 -6.19 -5.03
C LEU A 175 7.62 -5.77 -4.88
N MET A 176 6.70 -6.73 -4.89
CA MET A 176 5.31 -6.47 -4.52
C MET A 176 5.21 -6.37 -3.00
N ARG A 177 4.81 -5.21 -2.47
CA ARG A 177 4.65 -4.93 -1.03
C ARG A 177 3.49 -3.98 -0.81
N GLY A 178 3.05 -3.78 0.42
CA GLY A 178 2.20 -2.64 0.76
C GLY A 178 2.99 -1.33 0.62
N VAL A 179 2.45 -0.38 -0.15
CA VAL A 179 3.00 0.97 -0.29
C VAL A 179 2.00 1.97 0.25
N LEU A 180 2.35 2.65 1.33
CA LEU A 180 1.54 3.61 2.10
C LEU A 180 2.24 4.98 2.14
N LYS A 181 3.05 5.27 1.13
CA LYS A 181 3.83 6.52 1.06
C LYS A 181 2.90 7.73 1.15
N SER A 182 3.18 8.62 2.09
CA SER A 182 2.36 9.81 2.37
C SER A 182 0.88 9.51 2.66
N ALA A 183 0.52 8.26 3.03
CA ALA A 183 -0.85 7.91 3.38
C ALA A 183 -1.22 8.46 4.77
N ASP A 184 -2.50 8.75 4.96
CA ASP A 184 -3.03 9.23 6.24
C ASP A 184 -3.71 8.10 7.02
N LEU A 185 -3.00 7.56 8.01
CA LEU A 185 -3.41 6.44 8.88
C LEU A 185 -3.73 6.91 10.30
N ARG A 186 -4.07 8.18 10.50
CA ARG A 186 -4.40 8.70 11.84
C ARG A 186 -5.51 7.90 12.49
N ASN A 187 -5.27 7.48 13.73
CA ASN A 187 -6.18 6.65 14.52
C ASN A 187 -6.53 5.28 13.89
N ALA A 188 -5.79 4.81 12.88
CA ALA A 188 -6.01 3.49 12.30
C ALA A 188 -5.61 2.39 13.28
N ASP A 189 -6.30 1.26 13.22
CA ASP A 189 -5.95 0.06 13.98
C ASP A 189 -5.20 -0.92 13.09
N LEU A 190 -3.88 -1.01 13.26
CA LEU A 190 -3.03 -1.96 12.55
C LEU A 190 -2.62 -3.13 13.45
N SER A 191 -3.23 -3.33 14.62
CA SER A 191 -2.73 -4.31 15.59
C SER A 191 -2.53 -5.71 15.02
N GLY A 192 -1.35 -6.28 15.28
CA GLY A 192 -0.95 -7.59 14.76
C GLY A 192 -0.72 -7.66 13.24
N ALA A 193 -0.78 -6.53 12.52
CA ALA A 193 -0.53 -6.52 11.08
C ALA A 193 0.92 -6.90 10.75
N ASN A 194 1.09 -7.56 9.61
CA ASN A 194 2.39 -7.86 9.05
C ASN A 194 2.80 -6.78 8.05
N LEU A 195 3.64 -5.84 8.46
CA LEU A 195 4.16 -4.72 7.67
C LEU A 195 5.61 -4.96 7.23
N ALA A 196 6.11 -6.21 7.27
CA ALA A 196 7.50 -6.49 6.96
C ALA A 196 7.87 -6.03 5.54
N ARG A 197 8.88 -5.16 5.45
CA ARG A 197 9.34 -4.51 4.20
C ARG A 197 8.31 -3.61 3.53
N ALA A 198 7.20 -3.26 4.20
CA ALA A 198 6.26 -2.27 3.69
C ALA A 198 6.91 -0.88 3.61
N ASP A 199 6.39 -0.06 2.71
CA ASP A 199 6.84 1.31 2.50
C ASP A 199 5.82 2.25 3.14
N LEU A 200 6.22 2.93 4.21
CA LEU A 200 5.42 3.91 4.95
C LEU A 200 6.13 5.27 4.99
N GLU A 201 6.98 5.56 4.00
CA GLU A 201 7.67 6.85 3.92
C GLU A 201 6.67 8.00 4.02
N PHE A 202 6.93 8.97 4.91
CA PHE A 202 6.07 10.14 5.14
C PHE A 202 4.61 9.85 5.55
N ALA A 203 4.29 8.62 5.95
CA ALA A 203 2.95 8.28 6.41
C ALA A 203 2.57 9.02 7.70
N GLN A 204 1.30 9.40 7.83
CA GLN A 204 0.75 10.01 9.04
C GLN A 204 0.13 8.92 9.92
N LEU A 205 0.81 8.53 11.00
CA LEU A 205 0.45 7.43 11.90
C LEU A 205 0.07 7.92 13.29
N GLN A 206 -0.32 9.19 13.42
CA GLN A 206 -0.59 9.76 14.74
C GLN A 206 -1.76 9.03 15.40
N ASN A 207 -1.55 8.63 16.66
CA ASN A 207 -2.47 7.81 17.46
C ASN A 207 -2.86 6.46 16.82
N ALA A 208 -2.11 5.97 15.82
CA ALA A 208 -2.37 4.66 15.24
C ALA A 208 -2.02 3.55 16.26
N ASN A 209 -2.77 2.46 16.23
CA ASN A 209 -2.48 1.28 17.02
C ASN A 209 -1.60 0.31 16.21
N LEU A 210 -0.31 0.24 16.52
CA LEU A 210 0.66 -0.66 15.89
C LEU A 210 1.06 -1.80 16.85
N ALA A 211 0.26 -2.07 17.88
CA ALA A 211 0.57 -3.10 18.86
C ALA A 211 0.76 -4.47 18.20
N ASN A 212 1.84 -5.16 18.56
CA ASN A 212 2.22 -6.48 18.04
C ASN A 212 2.43 -6.54 16.51
N CYS A 213 2.59 -5.40 15.83
CA CYS A 213 2.91 -5.38 14.41
C CYS A 213 4.30 -5.95 14.12
N ASN A 214 4.45 -6.59 12.96
CA ASN A 214 5.76 -6.88 12.40
C ASN A 214 6.20 -5.75 11.46
N LEU A 215 7.12 -4.90 11.90
CA LEU A 215 7.71 -3.81 11.11
C LEU A 215 9.11 -4.17 10.57
N ASN A 216 9.48 -5.46 10.56
CA ASN A 216 10.80 -5.90 10.14
C ASN A 216 11.17 -5.33 8.75
N LYS A 217 12.28 -4.58 8.68
CA LYS A 217 12.77 -3.92 7.45
C LYS A 217 11.74 -2.99 6.78
N ALA A 218 10.69 -2.56 7.48
CA ALA A 218 9.77 -1.55 6.97
C ALA A 218 10.48 -0.20 6.84
N ASP A 219 10.04 0.61 5.88
CA ASP A 219 10.52 1.97 5.71
C ASP A 219 9.53 2.95 6.36
N LEU A 220 9.96 3.62 7.42
CA LEU A 220 9.19 4.66 8.12
C LEU A 220 9.88 6.02 8.01
N ALA A 221 10.75 6.22 7.03
CA ALA A 221 11.47 7.47 6.89
C ALA A 221 10.50 8.66 6.76
N GLY A 222 10.67 9.66 7.62
CA GLY A 222 9.83 10.86 7.67
C GLY A 222 8.38 10.63 8.12
N ALA A 223 8.00 9.41 8.55
CA ALA A 223 6.67 9.13 9.07
C ALA A 223 6.45 9.84 10.42
N ASP A 224 5.19 10.18 10.72
CA ASP A 224 4.81 10.76 12.01
C ASP A 224 4.05 9.75 12.87
N LEU A 225 4.74 9.20 13.87
CA LEU A 225 4.25 8.21 14.83
C LEU A 225 3.80 8.87 16.15
N SER A 226 3.56 10.19 16.19
CA SER A 226 3.18 10.88 17.43
C SER A 226 1.94 10.23 18.07
N GLY A 227 2.08 9.78 19.33
CA GLY A 227 1.00 9.12 20.06
C GLY A 227 0.68 7.69 19.59
N ALA A 228 1.41 7.13 18.62
CA ALA A 228 1.20 5.76 18.18
C ALA A 228 1.53 4.75 19.30
N ASN A 229 0.73 3.68 19.38
CA ASN A 229 0.97 2.55 20.28
C ASN A 229 1.88 1.53 19.59
N LEU A 230 3.09 1.31 20.11
CA LEU A 230 4.07 0.36 19.58
C LEU A 230 4.26 -0.89 20.47
N ALA A 231 3.36 -1.13 21.42
CA ALA A 231 3.49 -2.25 22.36
C ALA A 231 3.70 -3.59 21.64
N GLY A 232 4.86 -4.22 21.85
CA GLY A 232 5.22 -5.49 21.25
C GLY A 232 5.57 -5.45 19.75
N ALA A 233 5.55 -4.28 19.10
CA ALA A 233 5.89 -4.14 17.68
C ALA A 233 7.37 -4.48 17.44
N ASP A 234 7.68 -5.25 16.39
CA ASP A 234 9.06 -5.62 16.05
C ASP A 234 9.69 -4.62 15.07
N LEU A 235 10.64 -3.83 15.57
CA LEU A 235 11.35 -2.79 14.80
C LEU A 235 12.69 -3.25 14.20
N THR A 236 12.93 -4.56 14.11
CA THR A 236 14.18 -5.09 13.57
C THR A 236 14.45 -4.57 12.16
N GLU A 237 15.57 -3.87 11.97
CA GLU A 237 15.98 -3.26 10.71
C GLU A 237 14.98 -2.25 10.11
N THR A 238 14.00 -1.77 10.88
CA THR A 238 13.08 -0.71 10.45
C THR A 238 13.82 0.60 10.26
N ASP A 239 13.59 1.30 9.15
CA ASP A 239 14.23 2.60 8.90
C ASP A 239 13.41 3.73 9.54
N LEU A 240 14.01 4.45 10.49
CA LEU A 240 13.37 5.54 11.24
C LEU A 240 13.95 6.92 10.88
N ALA A 241 14.67 7.04 9.76
CA ALA A 241 15.28 8.30 9.36
C ALA A 241 14.26 9.45 9.33
N SER A 242 14.52 10.53 10.09
CA SER A 242 13.63 11.70 10.19
C SER A 242 12.19 11.42 10.69
N ALA A 243 11.87 10.20 11.13
CA ALA A 243 10.56 9.89 11.69
C ALA A 243 10.31 10.70 12.97
N VAL A 244 9.08 11.17 13.17
CA VAL A 244 8.66 11.73 14.47
C VAL A 244 8.22 10.57 15.34
N LEU A 245 8.97 10.30 16.40
CA LEU A 245 8.74 9.14 17.28
C LEU A 245 7.60 9.40 18.27
N PRO A 246 6.96 8.35 18.82
CA PRO A 246 6.07 8.50 19.95
C PRO A 246 6.86 8.79 21.25
N SER A 247 6.15 8.85 22.37
CA SER A 247 6.78 9.07 23.69
C SER A 247 7.83 7.98 24.00
N ALA A 248 8.81 8.32 24.83
CA ALA A 248 9.83 7.37 25.27
C ALA A 248 9.22 6.11 25.92
N THR A 249 8.11 6.27 26.66
CA THR A 249 7.37 5.16 27.26
C THR A 249 6.80 4.22 26.20
N ALA A 250 6.13 4.75 25.16
CA ALA A 250 5.57 3.94 24.09
C ALA A 250 6.67 3.22 23.27
N LEU A 251 7.80 3.90 23.01
CA LEU A 251 8.95 3.29 22.36
C LEU A 251 9.57 2.14 23.17
N ALA A 252 9.60 2.25 24.49
CA ALA A 252 10.17 1.22 25.36
C ALA A 252 9.37 -0.09 25.35
N GLU A 253 8.11 -0.05 24.95
CA GLU A 253 7.26 -1.23 24.80
C GLU A 253 7.47 -1.93 23.45
N ALA A 254 8.18 -1.31 22.50
CA ALA A 254 8.55 -1.93 21.23
C ALA A 254 9.71 -2.93 21.40
N ARG A 255 9.79 -3.89 20.49
CA ARG A 255 10.86 -4.91 20.45
C ARG A 255 11.92 -4.50 19.43
N ASN A 256 13.18 -4.85 19.74
CA ASN A 256 14.33 -4.68 18.83
C ASN A 256 14.56 -3.23 18.36
N LEU A 257 14.20 -2.22 19.16
CA LEU A 257 14.45 -0.82 18.84
C LEU A 257 15.95 -0.54 18.63
N ASP A 258 16.83 -1.24 19.35
CA ASP A 258 18.28 -1.20 19.21
C ASP A 258 18.78 -1.70 17.84
N LYS A 259 17.95 -2.47 17.13
CA LYS A 259 18.23 -2.97 15.77
C LYS A 259 17.56 -2.15 14.68
N ALA A 260 16.83 -1.09 15.05
CA ALA A 260 16.28 -0.17 14.07
C ALA A 260 17.41 0.62 13.41
N ARG A 261 17.22 0.97 12.14
CA ARG A 261 18.15 1.78 11.36
C ARG A 261 17.82 3.25 11.52
N ASN A 262 18.85 4.10 11.45
CA ASN A 262 18.72 5.56 11.45
C ASN A 262 17.94 6.13 12.65
N LEU A 263 17.88 5.40 13.77
CA LEU A 263 17.21 5.85 15.00
C LEU A 263 17.79 7.17 15.52
N ASN A 264 19.10 7.39 15.34
CA ASN A 264 19.79 8.64 15.68
C ASN A 264 19.39 9.83 14.81
N LEU A 265 18.76 9.59 13.65
CA LEU A 265 18.24 10.62 12.74
C LEU A 265 16.74 10.88 12.95
N ALA A 266 16.09 10.13 13.85
CA ALA A 266 14.70 10.31 14.19
C ALA A 266 14.50 11.53 15.12
N ARG A 267 13.32 12.14 15.08
CA ARG A 267 12.93 13.28 15.91
C ARG A 267 12.12 12.78 17.10
N ARG A 268 12.53 13.16 18.30
CA ARG A 268 11.72 12.91 19.51
C ARG A 268 10.60 13.95 19.60
N PRO A 269 9.41 13.59 20.14
CA PRO A 269 8.38 14.57 20.40
C PRO A 269 8.85 15.53 21.50
N ASN A 270 8.39 16.78 21.43
CA ASN A 270 8.67 17.80 22.45
C ASN A 270 7.97 17.46 23.77
#